data_AF-A0A4R2KNK4-F1
#
_entry.id   AF-A0A4R2KNK4-F1
#
_cell.length_a   1.000
_cell.length_b   1.000
_cell.length_c   1.000
_cell.angle_alpha   90.00
_cell.angle_beta   90.00
_cell.angle_gamma   90.00
#
_symmetry.space_group_name_H-M   'P 1'
#
loop_
_entity.id
_entity.type
_entity.pdbx_description
1 polymer ?
#
loop_
_entity_poly.entity_id
_entity_poly.type
_entity_poly.pdbx_seq_one_letter_code
_entity_poly.pdbx_strand_id
1 'polypeptide(L)' 'MGMLAKVRRMYFRDKVPLREIARQTGLSRNTLRHWLRQSEMREPAYPRRTAASVLDPYKEQLVTWLRTDSHRLK' A
#
# COMPACT_ATOMS: atom_id res chain seq x y z
N MET A 1 5.93 -21.48 -7.86
CA MET A 1 6.31 -21.18 -6.46
C MET A 1 6.92 -19.79 -6.41
N GLY A 2 6.33 -18.84 -5.67
CA GLY A 2 6.85 -17.48 -5.55
C GLY A 2 8.17 -17.41 -4.78
N MET A 3 9.02 -16.43 -5.10
CA MET A 3 10.34 -16.21 -4.48
C MET A 3 10.27 -16.11 -2.95
N LEU A 4 9.26 -15.44 -2.41
CA LEU A 4 9.05 -15.29 -0.96
C LEU A 4 8.80 -16.64 -0.26
N ALA A 5 8.01 -17.53 -0.86
CA ALA A 5 7.74 -18.85 -0.31
C ALA A 5 9.01 -19.70 -0.22
N LYS A 6 9.90 -19.59 -1.22
CA LYS A 6 11.22 -20.23 -1.23
C LYS A 6 12.10 -19.72 -0.09
N VAL A 7 12.23 -18.39 0.04
CA VAL A 7 13.01 -17.74 1.12
C VAL A 7 12.51 -18.15 2.51
N ARG A 8 11.20 -18.21 2.72
CA ARG A 8 10.61 -18.62 4.01
C ARG A 8 10.88 -20.07 4.34
N ARG A 9 10.82 -20.98 3.35
CA ARG A 9 11.20 -22.38 3.57
C ARG A 9 12.67 -22.46 4.02
N MET A 10 13.57 -21.80 3.31
CA MET A 10 14.99 -21.78 3.64
C MET A 10 15.26 -21.27 5.06
N TYR A 11 14.58 -20.20 5.48
CA TYR A 11 14.81 -19.59 6.79
C TYR A 11 14.12 -20.34 7.94
N PHE A 12 12.82 -20.64 7.80
CA PHE A 12 12.03 -21.20 8.91
C PHE A 12 12.19 -22.72 9.04
N ARG A 13 12.23 -23.44 7.91
CA ARG A 13 12.32 -24.91 7.87
C ARG A 13 13.77 -25.38 7.83
N ASP A 14 14.54 -24.87 6.89
CA ASP A 14 15.90 -25.36 6.64
C ASP A 14 16.94 -24.65 7.53
N LYS A 15 16.51 -23.64 8.31
CA LYS A 15 17.34 -22.86 9.26
C LYS A 15 18.60 -22.26 8.63
N VAL A 16 18.57 -22.00 7.33
CA VAL A 16 19.69 -21.42 6.58
C VAL A 16 19.89 -19.96 7.03
N PRO A 17 21.14 -19.52 7.29
CA PRO A 17 21.40 -18.15 7.72
C PRO A 17 21.11 -17.15 6.59
N LEU A 18 20.62 -15.95 6.94
CA LEU A 18 20.23 -14.91 5.98
C LEU A 18 21.31 -14.58 4.94
N ARG A 19 22.59 -14.64 5.33
CA ARG A 19 23.74 -14.37 4.44
C ARG A 19 23.77 -15.34 3.25
N GLU A 20 23.42 -16.59 3.52
CA GLU A 20 23.51 -17.67 2.55
C GLU A 20 22.28 -17.69 1.65
N ILE A 21 21.12 -17.38 2.22
CA ILE A 21 19.91 -17.08 1.44
C ILE A 21 20.19 -15.93 0.45
N ALA A 22 20.82 -14.84 0.89
CA ALA A 22 21.17 -13.71 0.02
C ALA A 22 22.10 -14.14 -1.13
N ARG A 23 23.13 -14.94 -0.83
CA ARG A 23 24.06 -15.46 -1.84
C ARG A 23 23.37 -16.36 -2.89
N GLN A 24 22.43 -17.19 -2.46
CA GLN A 24 21.73 -18.14 -3.34
C GLN A 24 20.60 -17.49 -4.15
N THR A 25 19.96 -16.46 -3.60
CA THR A 25 18.77 -15.82 -4.22
C THR A 25 19.09 -14.53 -4.95
N GLY A 26 20.28 -13.95 -4.77
CA GLY A 26 20.67 -12.65 -5.32
C GLY A 26 19.92 -11.46 -4.72
N LEU A 27 19.11 -11.68 -3.68
CA LEU A 27 18.36 -10.62 -3.01
C LEU A 27 19.22 -9.94 -1.95
N SER A 28 19.01 -8.64 -1.77
CA SER A 28 19.65 -7.91 -0.68
C SER A 28 19.21 -8.47 0.68
N ARG A 29 20.14 -8.48 1.66
CA ARG A 29 19.81 -8.87 3.05
C ARG A 29 18.71 -8.01 3.66
N ASN A 30 18.58 -6.75 3.24
CA ASN A 30 17.54 -5.83 3.68
C ASN A 30 16.17 -6.29 3.19
N THR A 31 16.07 -6.69 1.92
CA THR A 31 14.85 -7.26 1.33
C THR A 31 14.44 -8.54 2.06
N LEU A 32 15.37 -9.47 2.27
CA LEU A 32 15.11 -10.72 2.99
C LEU A 32 14.61 -10.47 4.42
N ARG A 33 15.22 -9.52 5.14
CA ARG A 33 14.80 -9.16 6.50
C ARG A 33 13.40 -8.55 6.52
N HIS A 34 13.08 -7.67 5.58
CA HIS A 34 11.75 -7.08 5.46
C HIS A 34 10.69 -8.16 5.18
N TRP A 35 10.95 -9.03 4.22
CA TRP A 35 10.08 -10.13 3.81
C TRP A 35 9.84 -11.18 4.89
N LEU A 36 10.85 -11.50 5.69
CA LEU A 36 10.71 -12.46 6.80
C LEU A 36 9.95 -11.87 7.99
N ARG A 37 9.92 -10.54 8.15
CA ARG A 37 9.10 -9.85 9.16
C ARG A 37 7.63 -9.75 8.77
N GLN A 38 7.34 -9.68 7.47
CA GLN A 38 5.97 -9.62 6.98
C GLN A 38 5.36 -11.02 6.99
N SER A 39 4.41 -11.25 7.90
CA SER A 39 3.77 -12.56 8.12
C SER A 39 3.05 -13.07 6.88
N GLU A 40 2.49 -12.19 6.04
CA GLU A 40 1.77 -12.56 4.82
C GLU A 40 1.99 -11.53 3.70
N MET A 41 1.97 -12.02 2.46
CA MET A 41 1.95 -11.18 1.27
C MET A 41 0.53 -10.62 1.14
N ARG A 42 0.21 -9.62 1.96
CA ARG A 42 -1.05 -8.91 1.88
C ARG A 42 -0.99 -8.05 0.63
N GLU A 43 -2.04 -8.12 -0.19
CA GLU A 43 -2.17 -7.20 -1.32
C GLU A 43 -2.01 -5.77 -0.80
N PRO A 44 -1.19 -4.92 -1.45
CA PRO A 44 -0.99 -3.56 -1.00
C PRO A 44 -2.34 -2.84 -0.96
N ALA A 45 -2.90 -2.72 0.23
CA ALA A 45 -4.10 -1.96 0.48
C ALA A 45 -3.71 -0.48 0.46
N TYR A 46 -3.82 0.13 -0.72
CA TYR A 46 -3.66 1.57 -0.82
C TYR A 46 -4.77 2.24 0.00
N PRO A 47 -4.45 3.20 0.88
CA PRO A 47 -5.49 3.98 1.53
C PRO A 47 -6.35 4.65 0.46
N ARG A 48 -7.63 4.84 0.76
CA ARG A 48 -8.54 5.59 -0.12
C ARG A 48 -7.88 6.93 -0.43
N ARG A 49 -7.70 7.26 -1.71
CA ARG A 49 -7.13 8.54 -2.12
C ARG A 49 -8.06 9.66 -1.63
N THR A 50 -7.68 10.33 -0.56
CA THR A 50 -8.33 11.58 -0.15
C THR A 50 -7.66 12.70 -0.92
N ALA A 51 -8.20 13.03 -2.10
CA ALA A 51 -7.78 14.23 -2.82
C ALA A 51 -8.55 15.41 -2.22
N ALA A 52 -7.86 16.22 -1.40
CA ALA A 52 -8.40 17.50 -0.99
C ALA A 52 -8.51 18.39 -2.24
N SER A 53 -9.73 18.77 -2.60
CA SER A 53 -10.00 19.69 -3.68
C SER A 53 -9.77 21.12 -3.21
N VAL A 54 -9.27 21.98 -4.10
CA VAL A 54 -9.20 23.44 -3.86
C VAL A 54 -10.60 24.02 -3.57
N LEU A 55 -11.66 23.35 -4.02
CA LEU A 55 -13.05 23.74 -3.80
C LEU A 55 -13.63 23.26 -2.46
N ASP A 56 -12.93 22.39 -1.72
CA ASP A 56 -13.43 21.84 -0.46
C ASP A 56 -13.76 22.92 0.59
N PRO A 57 -12.96 24.00 0.75
CA PRO A 57 -13.30 25.11 1.65
C PRO A 57 -14.57 25.87 1.24
N TYR A 58 -14.94 25.85 -0.04
CA TYR A 58 -16.04 26.64 -0.60
C TYR A 58 -17.31 25.82 -0.83
N LYS A 59 -17.29 24.53 -0.49
CA LYS A 59 -18.33 23.56 -0.88
C LYS A 59 -19.72 23.95 -0.37
N GLU A 60 -19.83 24.35 0.89
CA GLU A 60 -21.10 24.78 1.51
C GLU A 60 -21.66 26.05 0.84
N GLN A 61 -20.78 26.99 0.52
CA GLN A 61 -21.16 28.24 -0.15
C GLN A 61 -21.67 27.97 -1.57
N LEU A 62 -20.95 27.14 -2.34
CA LEU A 62 -21.34 26.76 -3.70
C LEU A 62 -22.68 26.01 -3.71
N VAL A 63 -22.90 25.10 -2.76
CA VAL A 63 -24.19 24.39 -2.61
C VAL A 63 -25.32 25.38 -2.33
N THR A 64 -25.09 26.36 -1.47
CA THR A 64 -26.08 27.39 -1.15
C THR A 64 -26.43 28.23 -2.38
N TRP A 65 -25.42 28.67 -3.13
CA TRP A 65 -25.65 29.44 -4.36
C TRP A 65 -26.41 28.65 -5.41
N LEU A 66 -26.06 27.38 -5.64
CA LEU A 66 -26.76 26.51 -6.56
C LEU A 66 -28.24 26.31 -6.17
N ARG A 67 -28.53 26.14 -4.87
CA ARG A 67 -29.90 26.05 -4.37
C ARG A 67 -30.67 27.34 -4.63
N THR A 68 -30.10 28.49 -4.28
CA THR A 68 -30.75 29.79 -4.51
C THR A 68 -31.01 30.04 -6.00
N ASP A 69 -30.05 29.72 -6.86
CA ASP A 69 -30.17 29.91 -8.30
C ASP A 69 -31.22 28.96 -8.92
N SER A 70 -31.38 27.75 -8.37
CA SER A 70 -32.41 26.80 -8.80
C SER A 70 -33.85 27.31 -8.63
N HIS A 71 -34.05 28.32 -7.77
CA HIS A 71 -35.34 28.95 -7.54
C HIS A 71 -35.59 30.21 -8.39
N ARG A 72 -34.62 30.65 -9.20
CA ARG A 72 -34.88 31.72 -10.19
C ARG A 72 -35.69 31.15 -11.34
N LEU A 73 -36.79 31.82 -11.70
CA LEU A 73 -37.45 31.57 -12.97
C LEU A 73 -36.49 31.92 -14.11
N LYS A 74 -36.44 31.04 -15.11
CA LYS A 74 -35.66 31.21 -16.34
C LYS A 74 -36.06 32.45 -17.11
#